data_AF-A0A6J4N5W0-F1
#
_entry.id   AF-A0A6J4N5W0-F1
#
_cell.length_a   1.000
_cell.length_b   1.000
_cell.length_c   1.000
_cell.angle_alpha   90.00
_cell.angle_beta   90.00
_cell.angle_gamma   90.00
#
_symmetry.space_group_name_H-M   'P 1'
#
loop_
_entity.id
_entity.type
_entity.pdbx_description
1 polymer ?
#
loop_
_entity_poly.entity_id
_entity_poly.type
_entity_poly.pdbx_seq_one_letter_code
_entity_poly.pdbx_strand_id
1 'polypeptide(L)'
;MKAVTETFLETGWEDEAEARQARDDRAAVLTAQGFVCSCQDLWNVAGRRVFLLEAAQPEPEAVRVESTKTRLDAKAKPVKRKLLDVEVF
;
A
#
# COMPACT_ATOMS: atom_id res chain seq x y z
N MET A 1 11.13 -2.14 15.54
CA MET A 1 10.95 -1.63 14.16
C MET A 1 12.30 -1.56 13.46
N LYS A 2 12.49 -2.28 12.34
CA LYS A 2 13.66 -2.10 11.46
C LYS A 2 13.25 -1.15 10.34
N ALA A 3 13.92 0.00 10.25
CA ALA A 3 13.73 0.98 9.19
C ALA A 3 15.05 1.12 8.42
N VAL A 4 14.95 1.19 7.10
CA VAL A 4 16.05 1.37 6.16
C VAL A 4 15.77 2.64 5.38
N THR A 5 16.76 3.53 5.34
CA THR A 5 16.70 4.75 4.54
C THR A 5 17.93 4.75 3.63
N GLU A 6 17.71 4.72 2.32
CA GLU A 6 18.76 4.70 1.30
C GLU A 6 18.57 5.91 0.37
N THR A 7 19.68 6.56 0.01
CA THR A 7 19.68 7.73 -0.86
C THR A 7 20.43 7.41 -2.14
N PHE A 8 19.79 7.65 -3.27
CA PHE A 8 20.34 7.46 -4.60
C PHE A 8 20.54 8.85 -5.21
N LEU A 9 21.80 9.23 -5.41
CA LEU A 9 22.16 10.52 -5.98
C LEU A 9 22.27 10.37 -7.50
N GLU A 10 21.68 11.31 -8.25
CA GLU A 10 21.81 11.35 -9.72
C GLU A 10 23.27 11.24 -10.17
N THR A 11 24.19 11.91 -9.48
CA THR A 11 25.61 11.93 -9.88
C THR A 11 26.42 10.67 -9.55
N GLY A 12 25.77 9.67 -8.96
CA GLY A 12 26.33 8.31 -8.89
C GLY A 12 26.06 7.48 -10.14
N TRP A 13 25.30 8.02 -11.09
CA TRP A 13 24.78 7.33 -12.28
C TRP A 13 24.96 8.22 -13.52
N GLU A 14 24.90 7.62 -14.72
CA GLU A 14 25.09 8.38 -15.97
C GLU A 14 23.92 9.35 -16.23
N ASP A 15 22.69 8.96 -15.85
CA ASP A 15 21.47 9.76 -16.05
C ASP A 15 20.45 9.60 -14.91
N GLU A 16 19.52 10.55 -14.83
CA GLU A 16 18.39 10.56 -13.88
C GLU A 16 17.59 9.25 -13.88
N ALA A 17 17.30 8.74 -15.08
CA ALA A 17 16.47 7.55 -15.24
C ALA A 17 17.11 6.32 -14.59
N GLU A 18 18.44 6.22 -14.66
CA GLU A 18 19.18 5.10 -14.11
C GLU A 18 19.22 5.16 -12.58
N ALA A 19 19.40 6.36 -12.00
CA ALA A 19 19.32 6.55 -10.56
C ALA A 19 17.91 6.21 -10.01
N ARG A 20 16.85 6.59 -10.73
CA ARG A 20 15.47 6.24 -10.38
C ARG A 20 15.22 4.73 -10.51
N GLN A 21 15.69 4.12 -11.59
CA GLN A 21 15.56 2.67 -11.81
C GLN A 21 16.28 1.87 -10.72
N ALA A 22 17.51 2.25 -10.36
CA ALA A 22 18.25 1.60 -9.28
C ALA A 22 17.55 1.69 -7.92
N ARG A 23 16.91 2.83 -7.62
CA ARG A 23 16.04 2.98 -6.44
C ARG A 23 14.87 2.00 -6.51
N ASP A 24 14.20 1.91 -7.65
CA ASP A 24 13.03 1.05 -7.83
C ASP A 24 13.37 -0.44 -7.74
N ASP A 25 14.49 -0.86 -8.31
CA ASP A 25 15.01 -2.22 -8.16
C ASP A 25 15.30 -2.53 -6.69
N ARG A 26 15.88 -1.58 -5.96
CA ARG A 26 16.10 -1.74 -4.52
C ARG A 26 14.79 -1.82 -3.73
N ALA A 27 13.81 -1.00 -4.07
CA ALA A 27 12.48 -1.02 -3.46
C ALA A 27 11.78 -2.37 -3.70
N ALA A 28 11.91 -2.94 -4.91
CA ALA A 28 11.36 -4.26 -5.23
C ALA A 28 12.00 -5.36 -4.38
N VAL A 29 13.33 -5.31 -4.19
CA VAL A 29 14.07 -6.25 -3.32
C VAL A 29 13.66 -6.13 -1.85
N LEU A 30 13.44 -4.92 -1.33
CA LEU A 30 12.98 -4.71 0.04
C LEU A 30 11.51 -5.11 0.22
N THR A 31 10.67 -4.87 -0.79
CA THR A 31 9.27 -5.31 -0.80
C THR A 31 9.17 -6.84 -0.78
N ALA A 32 10.00 -7.53 -1.55
CA ALA A 32 10.08 -9.00 -1.53
C ALA A 32 10.55 -9.56 -0.16
N GLN A 33 11.30 -8.77 0.61
CA GLN A 33 11.70 -9.10 1.98
C GLN A 33 10.62 -8.77 3.04
N GLY A 34 9.47 -8.22 2.62
CA GLY A 34 8.36 -7.88 3.50
C GLY A 34 8.44 -6.49 4.11
N PHE A 35 9.24 -5.58 3.55
CA PHE A 35 9.23 -4.17 3.93
C PHE A 35 8.17 -3.40 3.14
N VAL A 36 7.57 -2.40 3.78
CA VAL A 36 6.76 -1.38 3.11
C VAL A 36 7.70 -0.27 2.65
N CYS A 37 7.78 -0.06 1.34
CA CYS A 37 8.67 0.92 0.73
C CYS A 37 7.93 2.20 0.30
N SER A 38 8.57 3.34 0.50
CA SER A 38 8.17 4.67 0.05
C SER A 38 9.31 5.29 -0.74
N CYS A 39 9.01 5.78 -1.93
CA CYS A 39 9.96 6.37 -2.84
C CYS A 39 9.66 7.85 -3.02
N GLN A 40 10.65 8.72 -2.82
CA GLN A 40 10.50 10.17 -3.00
C GLN A 40 11.55 10.70 -3.98
N ASP A 41 11.11 11.56 -4.88
CA ASP A 41 11.98 12.29 -5.82
C ASP A 41 12.20 13.69 -5.24
N LEU A 42 13.42 13.95 -4.74
CA LEU A 42 13.79 15.20 -4.11
C LEU A 42 14.75 15.98 -5.02
N TRP A 43 14.49 17.27 -5.21
CA TRP A 43 15.43 18.20 -5.86
C TRP A 43 16.08 19.02 -4.76
N ASN A 44 17.31 18.70 -4.35
CA ASN A 44 17.79 19.36 -3.12
C ASN A 44 19.29 19.59 -2.90
N VAL A 45 20.21 19.29 -3.82
CA VAL A 45 21.62 19.63 -3.54
C VAL A 45 22.32 20.17 -4.77
N ALA A 46 22.62 21.47 -4.78
CA ALA A 46 23.40 22.13 -5.84
C ALA A 46 22.87 21.90 -7.27
N GLY A 47 21.54 21.84 -7.45
CA GLY A 47 20.90 21.58 -8.75
C GLY A 47 20.83 20.11 -9.15
N ARG A 48 21.22 19.18 -8.26
CA ARG A 48 21.19 17.73 -8.51
C ARG A 48 19.96 17.09 -7.90
N ARG A 49 19.47 16.05 -8.58
CA ARG A 49 18.34 15.25 -8.12
C ARG A 49 18.79 14.14 -7.17
N VAL A 50 17.94 13.89 -6.19
CA VAL A 50 18.15 12.93 -5.12
C VAL A 50 16.90 12.06 -5.06
N PHE A 51 17.07 10.75 -5.13
CA PHE A 51 15.99 9.79 -5.02
C PHE A 51 16.11 9.09 -3.68
N LEU A 52 15.11 9.29 -2.82
CA LEU A 52 15.07 8.71 -1.49
C LEU A 52 14.23 7.44 -1.51
N LEU A 53 14.75 6.39 -0.87
CA LEU A 53 14.03 5.17 -0.58
C LEU A 53 13.94 4.99 0.93
N GLU A 54 12.72 4.91 1.43
CA GLU A 54 12.42 4.61 2.82
C GLU A 54 11.69 3.28 2.88
N ALA A 55 12.24 2.30 3.60
CA ALA A 55 11.63 1.00 3.77
C ALA A 55 11.46 0.72 5.26
N ALA A 56 10.24 0.44 5.68
CA ALA A 56 9.91 0.09 7.06
C ALA A 56 9.30 -1.30 7.11
N GLN A 57 9.77 -2.14 8.03
CA GLN A 57 9.11 -3.41 8.28
C GLN A 57 7.79 -3.12 9.01
N PRO A 58 6.62 -3.52 8.47
CA PRO A 58 5.36 -3.35 9.17
C PRO A 58 5.48 -4.12 10.49
N GLU A 59 5.08 -3.50 11.60
CA GLU A 59 4.94 -4.28 12.83
C GLU A 59 3.94 -5.39 12.55
N PRO A 60 4.15 -6.60 13.11
CA PRO A 60 3.10 -7.59 13.10
C PRO A 60 1.92 -6.93 13.81
N GLU A 61 0.92 -6.52 13.02
CA GLU A 61 -0.33 -6.02 13.53
C GLU A 61 -0.80 -7.11 14.47
N ALA A 62 -0.79 -6.83 15.78
CA ALA A 62 -1.31 -7.77 16.75
C ALA A 62 -2.76 -7.97 16.33
N VAL A 63 -3.03 -9.05 15.62
CA VAL A 63 -4.36 -9.42 15.16
C VAL A 63 -5.15 -9.61 16.43
N ARG A 64 -5.82 -8.55 16.87
CA ARG A 64 -6.81 -8.61 17.92
C ARG A 64 -7.99 -9.30 17.24
N VAL A 65 -7.98 -10.63 17.29
CA VAL A 65 -9.12 -11.45 16.93
C VAL A 65 -10.21 -11.11 17.94
N GLU A 66 -10.90 -10.00 17.70
CA GLU A 66 -12.05 -9.63 18.49
C GLU A 66 -13.15 -10.63 18.12
N SER A 67 -13.21 -11.68 18.92
CA SER A 67 -14.23 -12.72 18.87
C SER A 67 -15.57 -12.07 19.21
N THR A 68 -16.20 -11.41 18.24
CA THR A 68 -17.58 -10.94 18.37
C THR A 68 -18.51 -12.13 18.18
N LYS A 69 -18.62 -12.87 19.27
CA LYS A 69 -19.64 -13.87 19.52
C LYS A 69 -20.99 -13.16 19.68
N THR A 70 -21.58 -12.69 18.59
CA THR A 70 -22.91 -12.04 18.63
C THR A 70 -23.98 -13.03 18.19
N ARG A 71 -24.41 -13.80 19.20
CA ARG A 71 -25.77 -14.26 19.48
C ARG A 71 -26.80 -14.00 18.36
N LEU A 72 -27.35 -15.10 17.83
CA LEU A 72 -28.65 -15.14 17.16
C LEU A 72 -29.69 -14.41 18.02
N ASP A 73 -30.29 -13.33 17.52
CA ASP A 73 -31.61 -12.90 17.96
C ASP A 73 -32.31 -12.06 16.88
N ALA A 74 -33.60 -12.31 16.79
CA ALA A 74 -34.49 -12.12 15.67
C ALA A 74 -34.74 -10.67 15.23
N LYS A 75 -35.35 -10.56 14.02
CA LYS A 75 -36.56 -9.78 13.69
C LYS A 75 -36.39 -8.81 12.50
N ALA A 76 -36.19 -9.37 11.31
CA ALA A 76 -36.39 -8.64 10.06
C ALA A 76 -37.86 -8.75 9.60
N LYS A 77 -38.54 -7.61 9.53
CA LYS A 77 -39.94 -7.45 9.12
C LYS A 77 -40.14 -7.81 7.64
N PRO A 78 -41.30 -8.36 7.23
CA PRO A 78 -41.53 -8.77 5.85
C PRO A 78 -41.72 -7.57 4.91
N VAL A 79 -40.93 -7.53 3.84
CA VAL A 79 -41.11 -6.61 2.71
C VAL A 79 -42.37 -7.02 1.93
N LYS A 80 -43.35 -6.11 1.87
CA LYS A 80 -44.56 -6.27 1.04
C LYS A 80 -44.16 -6.27 -0.44
N ARG A 81 -44.23 -7.43 -1.09
CA ARG A 81 -44.19 -7.55 -2.55
C ARG A 81 -45.54 -7.08 -3.09
N LYS A 82 -45.55 -5.99 -3.86
CA LYS A 82 -46.70 -5.63 -4.69
C LYS A 82 -46.68 -6.53 -5.93
N LEU A 83 -47.69 -7.37 -6.01
CA LEU A 83 -48.13 -8.11 -7.18
C LEU A 83 -48.57 -7.07 -8.24
N LEU A 84 -48.00 -7.14 -9.43
CA LEU A 84 -48.57 -6.50 -10.61
C LEU A 84 -48.82 -7.60 -11.63
N ASP A 85 -50.10 -7.73 -11.94
CA ASP A 85 -50.76 -8.63 -12.87
C ASP A 85 -50.11 -8.65 -14.26
N VAL A 86 -50.00 -9.88 -14.78
CA VAL A 86 -50.48 -10.35 -16.10
C VAL A 86 -50.60 -9.31 -17.22
N GLU A 87 -49.91 -9.55 -18.33
CA GLU A 87 -50.56 -9.73 -19.63
C GLU A 87 -49.69 -10.57 -20.57
N VAL A 88 -50.32 -11.62 -21.11
CA VAL A 88 -49.80 -12.54 -22.13
C VAL A 88 -50.19 -11.96 -23.49
N PHE A 89 -49.25 -11.88 -24.42
CA PHE A 89 -49.51 -11.80 -25.85
C PHE A 89 -48.65 -12.83 -26.57
#